data_AF-A0A6C0E3V5-F1
#
_entry.id   AF-A0A6C0E3V5-F1
#
_cell.length_a   1.000
_cell.length_b   1.000
_cell.length_c   1.000
_cell.angle_alpha   90.00
_cell.angle_beta   90.00
_cell.angle_gamma   90.00
#
_symmetry.space_group_name_H-M   'P 1'
#
loop_
_entity.id
_entity.type
_entity.pdbx_description
1 polymer ?
#
loop_
_entity_poly.entity_id
_entity_poly.type
_entity_poly.pdbx_seq_one_letter_code
_entity_poly.pdbx_strand_id
1 'polypeptide(L)'
;MNKSIILKCSMYLHMICEFITCFYIFLFPKSFDLLFVIYLLVVVLLKLIFKYECIWSVLDKKLINPRYVLGSNPTYYPFRDYLYGNDYIVIIIGLLIFYELFVIYFRNKGNNIIQTIVLINVAGIFFIEMKIKKYI
;
A
#
# COMPACT_ATOMS: atom_id res chain seq x y z
N MET A 1 -28.14 5.05 -4.53
CA MET A 1 -27.17 5.31 -3.43
C MET A 1 -26.35 6.54 -3.79
N ASN A 2 -26.22 7.52 -2.89
CA ASN A 2 -25.56 8.79 -3.18
C ASN A 2 -24.06 8.55 -3.43
N LYS A 3 -23.52 8.93 -4.60
CA LYS A 3 -22.11 8.70 -4.99
C LYS A 3 -21.13 9.23 -3.94
N SER A 4 -21.50 10.30 -3.23
CA SER A 4 -20.71 10.87 -2.14
C SER A 4 -20.57 9.92 -0.93
N ILE A 5 -21.59 9.13 -0.62
CA ILE A 5 -21.54 8.14 0.48
C ILE A 5 -20.62 6.99 0.09
N ILE A 6 -20.75 6.48 -1.14
CA ILE A 6 -19.90 5.39 -1.66
C ILE A 6 -18.42 5.81 -1.61
N LEU A 7 -18.11 7.02 -2.07
CA LEU A 7 -16.76 7.55 -2.05
C LEU A 7 -16.21 7.62 -0.62
N LYS A 8 -16.97 8.17 0.34
CA LYS A 8 -16.55 8.23 1.74
C LYS A 8 -16.30 6.84 2.33
N CYS A 9 -17.20 5.89 2.08
CA CYS A 9 -17.02 4.50 2.54
C CYS A 9 -15.75 3.88 1.95
N SER A 10 -15.47 4.10 0.66
CA SER A 10 -14.25 3.63 0.00
C SER A 10 -12.99 4.23 0.64
N MET A 11 -12.97 5.55 0.86
CA MET A 11 -11.85 6.25 1.49
C MET A 11 -11.59 5.76 2.93
N TYR A 12 -12.63 5.54 3.74
CA TYR A 12 -12.47 4.99 5.09
C TYR A 12 -11.97 3.54 5.07
N LEU A 13 -12.45 2.72 4.15
CA LEU A 13 -11.98 1.34 4.01
C LEU A 13 -10.50 1.31 3.59
N HIS A 14 -10.10 2.19 2.67
CA HIS A 14 -8.70 2.36 2.26
C HIS A 14 -7.82 2.74 3.46
N MET A 15 -8.26 3.70 4.27
CA MET A 15 -7.55 4.10 5.49
C MET A 15 -7.41 2.94 6.49
N ILE A 16 -8.48 2.15 6.69
CA ILE A 16 -8.43 0.97 7.59
C ILE A 16 -7.42 -0.06 7.07
N CYS A 17 -7.39 -0.30 5.76
CA CYS A 17 -6.40 -1.20 5.15
C CYS A 17 -4.97 -0.69 5.35
N GLU A 18 -4.70 0.61 5.13
CA GLU A 18 -3.38 1.18 5.39
C GLU A 18 -3.01 1.10 6.87
N PHE A 19 -3.95 1.38 7.78
CA PHE A 19 -3.73 1.28 9.22
C PHE A 19 -3.37 -0.15 9.64
N ILE A 20 -4.17 -1.13 9.24
CA ILE A 20 -3.87 -2.54 9.53
C ILE A 20 -2.52 -2.94 8.96
N THR A 21 -2.21 -2.47 7.74
CA THR A 21 -0.92 -2.75 7.10
C THR A 21 0.24 -2.17 7.89
N CYS A 22 0.17 -0.90 8.31
CA CYS A 22 1.29 -0.20 8.97
C CYS A 22 1.50 -0.55 10.44
N PHE A 23 0.49 -1.12 11.10
CA PHE A 23 0.53 -1.49 12.51
C PHE A 23 0.47 -3.00 12.72
N TYR A 24 0.62 -3.78 11.66
CA TYR A 24 0.51 -5.23 11.68
C TYR A 24 1.43 -5.85 12.74
N ILE A 25 2.68 -5.37 12.85
CA ILE A 25 3.65 -5.93 13.82
C ILE A 25 3.23 -5.78 15.28
N PHE A 26 2.39 -4.78 15.58
CA PHE A 26 1.87 -4.51 16.92
C PHE A 26 0.55 -5.24 17.19
N LEU A 27 -0.19 -5.58 16.14
CA LEU A 27 -1.53 -6.17 16.24
C LEU A 27 -1.53 -7.70 16.17
N PHE A 28 -0.56 -8.30 15.47
CA PHE A 28 -0.59 -9.73 15.15
C PHE A 28 0.66 -10.48 15.61
N PRO A 29 0.51 -11.72 16.10
CA PRO A 29 1.64 -12.53 16.53
C PRO A 29 2.43 -13.08 15.33
N LYS A 30 3.65 -13.56 15.62
CA LYS A 30 4.61 -14.13 14.66
C LYS A 30 4.03 -15.24 13.75
N SER A 31 2.98 -15.93 14.18
CA SER A 31 2.37 -17.00 13.38
C SER A 31 1.74 -16.50 12.08
N PHE A 32 1.45 -15.20 11.96
CA PHE A 32 0.81 -14.61 10.77
C PHE A 32 1.79 -14.04 9.75
N ASP A 33 3.10 -14.16 10.00
CA ASP A 33 4.14 -13.45 9.25
C ASP A 33 4.16 -13.81 7.79
N LEU A 34 4.07 -15.11 7.51
CA LEU A 34 4.02 -15.62 6.15
C LEU A 34 2.80 -15.07 5.40
N LEU A 35 1.64 -15.06 6.05
CA LEU A 35 0.40 -14.54 5.46
C LEU A 35 0.54 -13.06 5.13
N PHE A 36 1.11 -12.27 6.05
CA PHE A 36 1.29 -10.84 5.85
C PHE A 36 2.29 -10.51 4.73
N VAL A 37 3.43 -11.21 4.65
CA VAL A 37 4.40 -10.94 3.57
C VAL A 37 3.89 -11.39 2.20
N ILE A 38 3.05 -12.43 2.15
CA ILE A 38 2.33 -12.82 0.92
C ILE A 38 1.28 -11.77 0.55
N TYR A 39 0.52 -11.26 1.53
CA TYR A 39 -0.42 -10.16 1.31
C TYR A 39 0.29 -8.93 0.73
N LEU A 40 1.40 -8.49 1.33
CA LEU A 40 2.18 -7.38 0.80
C LEU A 40 2.69 -7.66 -0.61
N LEU A 41 3.12 -8.90 -0.90
CA LEU A 41 3.58 -9.26 -2.24
C LEU A 41 2.46 -9.12 -3.27
N VAL A 42 1.25 -9.56 -2.92
CA VAL A 42 0.07 -9.38 -3.77
C VAL A 42 -0.21 -7.89 -3.98
N VAL A 43 -0.12 -7.05 -2.94
CA VAL A 43 -0.30 -5.60 -3.06
C VAL A 43 0.74 -4.99 -4.02
N VAL A 44 2.01 -5.39 -3.92
CA VAL A 44 3.08 -4.95 -4.82
C VAL A 44 2.79 -5.36 -6.27
N LEU A 45 2.43 -6.62 -6.51
CA LEU A 45 2.09 -7.11 -7.84
C LEU A 45 0.87 -6.41 -8.43
N LEU A 46 -0.17 -6.19 -7.62
CA LEU A 46 -1.34 -5.44 -8.04
C LEU A 46 -0.96 -4.01 -8.41
N LYS A 47 -0.12 -3.32 -7.62
CA LYS A 47 0.37 -1.99 -8.00
C LYS A 47 1.08 -2.01 -9.35
N LEU A 48 1.90 -3.01 -9.66
CA LEU A 48 2.55 -3.14 -10.98
C LEU A 48 1.52 -3.27 -12.11
N ILE A 49 0.48 -4.09 -11.91
CA ILE A 49 -0.61 -4.28 -12.89
C ILE A 49 -1.42 -2.98 -13.07
N PHE A 50 -1.68 -2.28 -11.97
CA PHE A 50 -2.44 -1.02 -11.95
C PHE A 50 -1.57 0.22 -12.22
N LYS A 51 -0.49 0.06 -13.02
CA LYS A 51 0.41 1.16 -13.43
C LYS A 51 0.87 2.02 -12.25
N TYR A 52 1.36 1.34 -11.21
CA TYR A 52 1.93 1.91 -9.98
C TYR A 52 0.92 2.53 -9.02
N GLU A 53 -0.38 2.30 -9.22
CA GLU A 53 -1.45 2.77 -8.34
C GLU A 53 -2.01 1.64 -7.47
N CYS A 54 -2.42 1.95 -6.24
CA CYS A 54 -3.21 0.99 -5.47
C CYS A 54 -4.65 0.94 -6.00
N ILE A 55 -5.25 -0.26 -5.98
CA ILE A 55 -6.60 -0.48 -6.53
C ILE A 55 -7.64 0.44 -5.90
N TRP A 56 -7.56 0.68 -4.59
CA TRP A 56 -8.45 1.58 -3.87
C TRP A 56 -8.35 3.01 -4.38
N SER A 57 -7.13 3.52 -4.60
CA SER A 57 -6.96 4.85 -5.20
C SER A 57 -7.51 4.92 -6.62
N VAL A 58 -7.38 3.86 -7.42
CA VAL A 58 -7.98 3.81 -8.77
C VAL A 58 -9.51 3.87 -8.69
N LEU A 59 -10.11 3.15 -7.74
CA LEU A 59 -11.56 3.19 -7.49
C LEU A 59 -12.01 4.58 -7.04
N ASP A 60 -11.33 5.18 -6.07
CA ASP A 60 -11.64 6.52 -5.58
C ASP A 60 -11.57 7.56 -6.72
N LYS A 61 -10.52 7.51 -7.54
CA LYS A 61 -10.37 8.40 -8.70
C LYS A 61 -11.46 8.21 -9.74
N LYS A 62 -11.89 6.97 -10.01
CA LYS A 62 -13.01 6.70 -10.92
C LYS A 62 -14.36 7.15 -10.36
N LEU A 63 -14.54 7.07 -9.04
CA LEU A 63 -15.74 7.58 -8.37
C LEU A 63 -15.82 9.10 -8.42
N ILE A 64 -14.68 9.79 -8.31
CA ILE A 64 -14.57 11.26 -8.44
C ILE A 64 -14.70 11.70 -9.90
N ASN A 65 -13.94 11.07 -10.80
CA ASN A 65 -13.92 11.36 -12.22
C ASN A 65 -14.11 10.06 -13.03
N PRO A 66 -15.31 9.80 -13.58
CA PRO A 66 -15.58 8.60 -14.37
C PRO A 66 -14.71 8.47 -15.63
N ARG A 67 -14.12 9.56 -16.12
CA ARG A 67 -13.20 9.57 -17.26
C ARG A 67 -11.74 9.33 -16.86
N TYR A 68 -11.47 9.00 -15.59
CA TYR A 68 -10.12 8.72 -15.11
C TYR A 68 -9.50 7.55 -15.89
N VAL A 69 -8.33 7.80 -16.47
CA VAL A 69 -7.52 6.80 -17.18
C VAL A 69 -6.44 6.28 -16.24
N LEU A 70 -6.36 4.96 -16.09
CA LEU A 70 -5.36 4.30 -15.25
C LEU A 70 -3.93 4.73 -15.61
N GLY A 71 -3.16 5.14 -14.60
CA GLY A 71 -1.78 5.60 -14.69
C GLY A 71 -1.63 7.05 -15.16
N SER A 72 -2.73 7.80 -15.38
CA SER A 72 -2.62 9.20 -15.82
C SER A 72 -2.14 10.15 -14.72
N ASN A 73 -2.37 9.79 -13.45
CA ASN A 73 -1.86 10.54 -12.30
C ASN A 73 -1.61 9.59 -11.11
N PRO A 74 -0.51 8.83 -11.12
CA PRO A 74 -0.27 7.78 -10.13
C PRO A 74 0.07 8.30 -8.72
N THR A 75 0.48 9.56 -8.60
CA THR A 75 0.89 10.20 -7.35
C THR A 75 -0.27 10.81 -6.56
N TYR A 76 -1.40 11.07 -7.20
CA TYR A 76 -2.60 11.55 -6.52
C TYR A 76 -3.28 10.43 -5.72
N TYR A 77 -3.61 10.67 -4.46
CA TYR A 77 -4.31 9.69 -3.61
C TYR A 77 -5.52 10.37 -2.94
N PRO A 78 -6.75 10.22 -3.46
CA PRO A 78 -7.89 11.01 -2.99
C PRO A 78 -8.19 10.92 -1.49
N PHE A 79 -8.02 9.74 -0.90
CA PHE A 79 -8.25 9.56 0.53
C PHE A 79 -7.24 10.32 1.40
N ARG A 80 -6.01 10.57 0.91
CA ARG A 80 -4.97 11.31 1.64
C ARG A 80 -5.26 12.79 1.67
N ASP A 81 -5.63 13.36 0.53
CA ASP A 81 -6.06 14.76 0.44
C ASP A 81 -7.28 14.99 1.34
N TYR A 82 -8.18 14.01 1.42
CA TYR A 82 -9.39 14.11 2.24
C TYR A 82 -9.14 13.92 3.75
N LEU A 83 -8.26 13.00 4.16
CA LEU A 83 -8.10 12.60 5.58
C LEU A 83 -6.85 13.18 6.25
N TYR A 84 -5.79 13.40 5.50
CA TYR A 84 -4.46 13.72 6.02
C TYR A 84 -4.02 15.14 5.69
N GLY A 85 -4.36 15.64 4.49
CA GLY A 85 -4.02 16.99 4.02
C GLY A 85 -2.51 17.29 4.03
N ASN A 86 -1.65 16.26 4.10
CA ASN A 86 -0.22 16.42 4.33
C ASN A 86 0.60 15.30 3.67
N ASP A 87 1.52 15.69 2.79
CA ASP A 87 2.36 14.78 2.00
C ASP A 87 3.42 14.03 2.83
N TYR A 88 3.79 14.52 4.02
CA TYR A 88 4.76 13.84 4.89
C TYR A 88 4.24 12.49 5.41
N ILE A 89 2.92 12.30 5.46
CA ILE A 89 2.30 11.05 5.92
C ILE A 89 2.66 9.88 5.00
N VAL A 90 2.87 10.14 3.70
CA VAL A 90 3.30 9.11 2.75
C VAL A 90 4.68 8.55 3.11
N ILE A 91 5.59 9.42 3.50
CA ILE A 91 6.95 9.05 3.91
C ILE A 91 6.89 8.22 5.20
N ILE A 92 6.08 8.65 6.17
CA ILE A 92 5.90 7.93 7.44
C ILE A 92 5.33 6.53 7.20
N ILE A 93 4.30 6.40 6.37
CA ILE A 93 3.71 5.10 5.99
C ILE A 93 4.76 4.20 5.34
N GLY A 94 5.55 4.73 4.40
CA GLY A 94 6.63 3.98 3.77
C GLY A 94 7.67 3.49 4.78
N LEU A 95 8.12 4.36 5.69
CA LEU A 95 9.07 4.00 6.75
C LEU A 95 8.52 2.94 7.70
N LEU A 96 7.23 3.00 8.04
CA LEU A 96 6.58 1.98 8.88
C LEU A 96 6.56 0.62 8.18
N ILE A 97 6.19 0.55 6.91
CA ILE A 97 6.20 -0.72 6.15
C ILE A 97 7.62 -1.31 6.07
N PHE A 98 8.64 -0.47 5.84
CA PHE A 98 10.03 -0.94 5.85
C PHE A 98 10.48 -1.42 7.22
N TYR A 99 10.12 -0.70 8.28
CA TYR A 99 10.40 -1.11 9.66
C TYR A 99 9.75 -2.46 9.96
N GLU A 100 8.49 -2.66 9.58
CA GLU A 100 7.81 -3.94 9.76
C GLU A 100 8.52 -5.05 9.02
N LEU A 101 8.76 -4.91 7.71
CA LEU A 101 9.48 -5.91 6.90
C LEU A 101 10.83 -6.28 7.51
N PHE A 102 11.56 -5.30 8.04
CA PHE A 102 12.80 -5.53 8.78
C PHE A 102 12.55 -6.38 10.04
N VAL A 103 11.58 -6.01 10.90
CA VAL A 103 11.22 -6.82 12.07
C VAL A 103 10.80 -8.23 11.66
N ILE A 104 10.03 -8.41 10.58
CA ILE A 104 9.64 -9.73 10.07
C ILE A 104 10.85 -10.56 9.67
N TYR A 105 11.80 -9.95 8.98
CA TYR A 105 13.03 -10.63 8.56
C TYR A 105 13.82 -11.16 9.76
N PHE A 106 13.99 -10.35 10.81
CA PHE A 106 14.75 -10.71 12.00
C PHE A 106 14.01 -11.68 12.92
N ARG A 107 12.69 -11.56 13.09
CA ARG A 107 11.92 -12.51 13.92
C ARG A 107 11.80 -13.89 13.27
N ASN A 108 11.99 -14.00 11.96
CA ASN A 108 11.99 -15.27 11.20
C ASN A 108 13.38 -15.74 10.78
N LYS A 109 14.43 -15.44 11.56
CA LYS A 109 15.74 -16.06 11.37
C LYS A 109 15.62 -17.59 11.29
N GLY A 110 16.17 -18.17 10.23
CA GLY A 110 16.12 -19.60 9.94
C GLY A 110 14.95 -20.03 9.04
N ASN A 111 13.95 -19.19 8.81
CA ASN A 111 12.92 -19.45 7.79
C ASN A 111 13.25 -18.71 6.49
N ASN A 112 13.99 -19.40 5.62
CA ASN A 112 14.46 -18.84 4.35
C ASN A 112 13.31 -18.40 3.42
N ILE A 113 12.14 -19.05 3.50
CA ILE A 113 10.98 -18.71 2.65
C ILE A 113 10.47 -17.32 3.00
N ILE A 114 10.18 -17.07 4.28
CA ILE A 114 9.68 -15.76 4.73
C ILE A 114 10.72 -14.67 4.42
N GLN A 115 11.99 -14.92 4.73
CA GLN A 115 13.06 -13.97 4.48
C GLN A 115 13.21 -13.62 2.99
N THR A 116 13.10 -14.61 2.11
CA THR A 116 13.14 -14.39 0.66
C THR A 116 11.94 -13.55 0.20
N ILE A 117 10.73 -13.86 0.67
CA ILE A 117 9.53 -13.09 0.30
C ILE A 117 9.63 -11.65 0.81
N VAL A 118 10.20 -11.42 2.00
CA VAL A 118 10.47 -10.07 2.51
C VAL A 118 11.40 -9.31 1.57
N LEU A 119 12.51 -9.91 1.15
CA LEU A 119 13.47 -9.26 0.24
C LEU A 119 12.83 -8.94 -1.13
N ILE A 120 11.99 -9.85 -1.65
CA ILE A 120 11.23 -9.63 -2.89
C ILE A 120 10.28 -8.43 -2.72
N ASN A 121 9.57 -8.34 -1.59
CA ASN A 121 8.69 -7.21 -1.29
C ASN A 121 9.47 -5.89 -1.26
N VAL A 122 10.60 -5.85 -0.54
CA VAL A 122 11.47 -4.67 -0.47
C VAL A 122 11.91 -4.23 -1.87
N ALA A 123 12.43 -5.15 -2.68
CA ALA A 123 12.86 -4.87 -4.05
C ALA A 123 11.71 -4.37 -4.93
N GLY A 124 10.53 -5.00 -4.82
CA GLY A 124 9.34 -4.61 -5.57
C GLY A 124 8.83 -3.22 -5.22
N ILE A 125 8.82 -2.86 -3.92
CA ILE A 125 8.48 -1.51 -3.46
C ILE A 125 9.46 -0.50 -4.04
N PHE A 126 10.77 -0.72 -3.91
CA PHE A 126 11.77 0.19 -4.49
C PHE A 126 11.60 0.35 -6.01
N PHE A 127 11.35 -0.74 -6.73
CA PHE A 127 11.14 -0.69 -8.18
C PHE A 127 9.92 0.16 -8.55
N ILE A 128 8.81 0.01 -7.83
CA ILE A 128 7.59 0.82 -8.04
C ILE A 128 7.90 2.30 -7.81
N GLU A 129 8.53 2.65 -6.68
CA GLU A 129 8.84 4.04 -6.34
C GLU A 129 9.78 4.70 -7.37
N MET A 130 10.79 3.95 -7.85
CA MET A 130 11.66 4.44 -8.93
C MET A 130 10.92 4.68 -10.24
N LYS A 131 9.86 3.91 -10.52
CA LYS A 131 9.03 4.10 -11.73
C LYS A 131 8.09 5.29 -11.58
N ILE A 132 7.49 5.48 -10.41
CA ILE A 132 6.60 6.63 -10.13
C ILE A 132 7.36 7.95 -10.30
N LYS A 133 8.60 8.05 -9.83
CA LYS A 133 9.45 9.26 -10.00
C LYS A 133 9.67 9.68 -11.45
N LYS A 134 9.45 8.81 -12.45
CA LYS A 134 9.55 9.19 -13.87
C LYS A 134 8.31 9.95 -14.38
N TYR A 135 7.25 10.01 -13.58
CA TYR A 135 5.99 10.69 -13.91
C TYR A 135 5.84 12.05 -13.19
N ILE A 136 6.85 12.46 -12.41
CA ILE A 136 6.98 13.78 -11.77
C ILE A 136 8.01 14.58 -12.57
#